data_AF-A0A0B7H0U4-F1
#
_entry.id   AF-A0A0B7H0U4-F1
#
_cell.length_a   1.000
_cell.length_b   1.000
_cell.length_c   1.000
_cell.angle_alpha   90.00
_cell.angle_beta   90.00
_cell.angle_gamma   90.00
#
_symmetry.space_group_name_H-M   'P 1'
#
loop_
_entity.id
_entity.type
_entity.pdbx_description
1 polymer ?
#
loop_
_entity_poly.entity_id
_entity_poly.type
_entity_poly.pdbx_seq_one_letter_code
_entity_poly.pdbx_strand_id
1 'polypeptide(L)'
;MHRGSRRRIERRRDRIVLLQELFAKEIAKIDEGFFRRLDESAFYLEDKSLKQKYSLFNDDNFTDKDYYKKFPTIHHLIKALINDEAHVDIRLLYLACHTIIKNRGHFLFEGKEFNTESRFDDAINELFSYLRQDMEIDFAFEDKIADIKEILENKKIGMRDKQNALNKKLSIAPKDKQKKEIIKLIVGASFNLKTLFNDEKYSSEKESYSFAKSNYEEKEAVLESLLGDGFGLILRAKAVYDSSVLSEILGNETYLSFAKVKIYDKHKEDLAKLKKVIKTYHADEFKKVFAEANIQGNYCSYVGSCKKNGKKVPIEKRADKDAFYDFLKKILKDEKAKNSDADYAFILNEIELKTFLPKQVSKKNANIPYQLRRMELEKIVNNAEKYFSFLSEKDEYGTVKEKIIQLLTFKRPYYIGIIQDTHKEKFPDRCWVVKKENAKNEKITPWNFYDHIDEDKTAEAFITSRTNKCTYLIGEDVLPRNSLLYMEYTVLNELNNLKVSVDGVNIFDVKLKKKIYEQVFKQRKEVSKKTIADF
;
A
#
# COMPACT_ATOMS: atom_id res chain seq x y z
N MET A 1 10.60 10.83 11.12
CA MET A 1 9.28 10.56 10.53
C MET A 1 8.61 11.76 9.84
N HIS A 2 8.57 12.97 10.44
CA HIS A 2 7.79 14.11 9.90
C HIS A 2 8.20 14.63 8.50
N ARG A 3 9.49 14.57 8.12
CA ARG A 3 9.98 15.08 6.81
C ARG A 3 9.43 14.30 5.61
N GLY A 4 9.37 12.98 5.71
CA GLY A 4 8.85 12.11 4.65
C GLY A 4 7.35 12.34 4.41
N SER A 5 6.57 12.39 5.49
CA SER A 5 5.13 12.67 5.43
C SER A 5 4.83 14.03 4.81
N ARG A 6 5.57 15.08 5.21
CA ARG A 6 5.42 16.44 4.63
C ARG A 6 5.63 16.43 3.11
N ARG A 7 6.70 15.81 2.63
CA ARG A 7 6.99 15.68 1.19
C ARG A 7 5.94 14.88 0.43
N ARG A 8 5.41 13.82 1.05
CA ARG A 8 4.32 13.03 0.46
C ARG A 8 3.07 13.88 0.26
N ILE A 9 2.73 14.72 1.23
CA ILE A 9 1.58 15.64 1.16
C ILE A 9 1.81 16.72 0.10
N GLU A 10 2.99 17.32 0.06
CA GLU A 10 3.40 18.33 -0.92
C GLU A 10 3.32 17.79 -2.36
N ARG A 11 3.98 16.66 -2.65
CA ARG A 11 3.91 16.02 -3.97
C ARG A 11 2.50 15.62 -4.38
N ARG A 12 1.65 15.26 -3.41
CA ARG A 12 0.23 14.97 -3.66
C ARG A 12 -0.50 16.26 -4.07
N ARG A 13 -0.22 17.39 -3.42
CA ARG A 13 -0.75 18.70 -3.81
C ARG A 13 -0.27 19.07 -5.22
N ASP A 14 1.02 18.91 -5.51
CA ASP A 14 1.59 19.25 -6.83
C ASP A 14 0.89 18.49 -7.96
N ARG A 15 0.63 17.18 -7.78
CA ARG A 15 -0.14 16.40 -8.75
C ARG A 15 -1.55 16.94 -8.99
N ILE A 16 -2.22 17.40 -7.94
CA ILE A 16 -3.56 17.97 -8.07
C ILE A 16 -3.52 19.33 -8.75
N VAL A 17 -2.51 20.16 -8.45
CA VAL A 17 -2.32 21.45 -9.15
C VAL A 17 -2.05 21.22 -10.63
N LEU A 18 -1.17 20.28 -10.99
CA LEU A 18 -0.94 19.92 -12.40
C LEU A 18 -2.21 19.39 -13.07
N LEU A 19 -3.03 18.60 -12.37
CA LEU A 19 -4.32 18.15 -12.89
C LEU A 19 -5.28 19.32 -13.12
N GLN A 20 -5.33 20.28 -12.19
CA GLN A 20 -6.13 21.50 -12.37
C GLN A 20 -5.66 22.30 -13.57
N GLU A 21 -4.35 22.50 -13.74
CA GLU A 21 -3.76 23.19 -14.89
C GLU A 21 -4.22 22.56 -16.22
N LEU A 22 -4.22 21.22 -16.32
CA LEU A 22 -4.67 20.49 -17.52
C LEU A 22 -6.16 20.66 -17.83
N PHE A 23 -7.01 20.85 -16.82
CA PHE A 23 -8.46 21.03 -16.98
C PHE A 23 -8.91 22.49 -16.98
N ALA A 24 -8.03 23.43 -16.60
CA ALA A 24 -8.37 24.81 -16.26
C ALA A 24 -9.12 25.53 -17.37
N LYS A 25 -8.57 25.51 -18.59
CA LYS A 25 -9.11 26.19 -19.76
C LYS A 25 -10.53 25.69 -20.10
N GLU A 26 -10.74 24.38 -20.07
CA GLU A 26 -12.01 23.79 -20.48
C GLU A 26 -13.09 23.92 -19.40
N ILE A 27 -12.73 23.81 -18.12
CA ILE A 27 -13.68 24.06 -17.02
C ILE A 27 -14.07 25.55 -16.98
N ALA A 28 -13.13 26.47 -17.20
CA ALA A 28 -13.41 27.90 -17.17
C ALA A 28 -14.47 28.32 -18.21
N LYS A 29 -14.53 27.65 -19.38
CA LYS A 29 -15.58 27.92 -20.40
C LYS A 29 -17.01 27.74 -19.89
N ILE A 30 -17.21 26.88 -18.88
CA ILE A 30 -18.53 26.61 -18.31
C ILE A 30 -18.69 27.17 -16.89
N ASP A 31 -17.60 27.28 -16.13
CA ASP A 31 -17.62 27.60 -14.71
C ASP A 31 -16.25 28.08 -14.21
N GLU A 32 -15.94 29.35 -14.47
CA GLU A 32 -14.70 30.01 -14.03
C GLU A 32 -14.49 29.96 -12.50
N GLY A 33 -15.57 29.82 -11.72
CA GLY A 33 -15.52 29.78 -10.26
C GLY A 33 -15.25 28.40 -9.66
N PHE A 34 -15.24 27.33 -10.45
CA PHE A 34 -15.23 25.95 -9.97
C PHE A 34 -14.07 25.62 -9.04
N PHE A 35 -12.83 25.86 -9.49
CA PHE A 35 -11.64 25.53 -8.68
C PHE A 35 -11.52 26.40 -7.44
N ARG A 36 -11.93 27.66 -7.52
CA ARG A 36 -11.94 28.58 -6.37
C ARG A 36 -12.90 28.08 -5.29
N ARG A 37 -14.11 27.64 -5.66
CA ARG A 37 -15.04 27.04 -4.70
C ARG A 37 -14.51 25.75 -4.08
N LEU A 38 -13.78 24.94 -4.85
CA LEU A 38 -13.17 23.71 -4.34
C LEU A 38 -12.08 24.02 -3.30
N ASP A 39 -11.23 24.99 -3.56
CA ASP A 39 -10.15 25.42 -2.67
C ASP A 39 -10.71 26.05 -1.37
N GLU A 40 -11.76 26.86 -1.48
CA GLU A 40 -12.42 27.52 -0.35
C GLU A 40 -13.50 26.66 0.33
N SER A 41 -13.60 25.38 -0.02
CA SER A 41 -14.68 24.49 0.46
C SER A 41 -14.67 24.26 1.98
N ALA A 42 -13.54 24.52 2.64
CA ALA A 42 -13.39 24.41 4.09
C ALA A 42 -13.86 25.66 4.86
N PHE A 43 -14.04 26.79 4.18
CA PHE A 43 -14.36 28.07 4.81
C PHE A 43 -15.86 28.24 5.06
N TYR A 44 -16.20 29.04 6.07
CA TYR A 44 -17.56 29.52 6.25
C TYR A 44 -17.96 30.45 5.09
N LEU A 45 -19.26 30.57 4.84
CA LEU A 45 -19.76 31.39 3.73
C LEU A 45 -19.26 32.84 3.80
N GLU A 46 -19.10 33.38 5.02
CA GLU A 46 -18.59 34.73 5.31
C GLU A 46 -17.11 34.93 4.92
N ASP A 47 -16.33 33.85 4.82
CA ASP A 47 -14.90 33.90 4.49
C ASP A 47 -14.62 33.54 3.01
N LYS A 48 -15.60 32.99 2.29
CA LYS A 48 -15.45 32.66 0.86
C LYS A 48 -15.40 33.90 -0.01
N SER A 49 -14.53 33.93 -1.01
CA SER A 49 -14.50 35.00 -2.02
C SER A 49 -15.75 34.98 -2.89
N LEU A 50 -16.23 33.78 -3.24
CA LEU A 50 -17.51 33.56 -3.89
C LEU A 50 -18.57 33.20 -2.85
N LYS A 51 -19.53 34.12 -2.63
CA LYS A 51 -20.67 33.95 -1.71
C LYS A 51 -21.74 33.02 -2.28
N GLN A 52 -21.34 31.80 -2.63
CA GLN A 52 -22.21 30.76 -3.17
C GLN A 52 -22.49 29.68 -2.12
N LYS A 53 -23.72 29.18 -2.12
CA LYS A 53 -24.21 28.21 -1.13
C LYS A 53 -23.52 26.85 -1.24
N TYR A 54 -23.27 26.43 -2.47
CA TYR A 54 -22.72 25.12 -2.81
C TYR A 54 -21.23 25.23 -3.15
N SER A 55 -20.47 24.15 -2.91
CA SER A 55 -19.01 24.14 -3.05
C SER A 55 -18.53 23.47 -4.34
N LEU A 56 -19.36 22.67 -5.02
CA LEU A 56 -18.99 22.06 -6.30
C LEU A 56 -19.81 22.68 -7.43
N PHE A 57 -21.12 22.47 -7.38
CA PHE A 57 -22.08 22.85 -8.41
C PHE A 57 -23.07 23.87 -7.84
N ASN A 58 -23.10 25.03 -8.48
CA ASN A 58 -24.00 26.12 -8.12
C ASN A 58 -24.68 26.68 -9.39
N ASP A 59 -24.99 25.79 -10.32
CA ASP A 59 -25.70 26.11 -11.56
C ASP A 59 -27.22 26.17 -11.29
N ASP A 60 -27.97 26.81 -12.17
CA ASP A 60 -29.42 26.95 -12.02
C ASP A 60 -30.15 25.59 -12.01
N ASN A 61 -29.68 24.65 -12.83
CA ASN A 61 -30.31 23.34 -13.03
C ASN A 61 -29.51 22.17 -12.41
N PHE A 62 -28.36 22.44 -11.79
CA PHE A 62 -27.53 21.40 -11.21
C PHE A 62 -26.77 21.92 -9.97
N THR A 63 -27.09 21.34 -8.81
CA THR A 63 -26.52 21.73 -7.53
C THR A 63 -25.78 20.59 -6.84
N ASP A 64 -25.04 20.89 -5.78
CA ASP A 64 -24.44 19.84 -4.92
C ASP A 64 -25.48 18.82 -4.43
N LYS A 65 -26.73 19.23 -4.18
CA LYS A 65 -27.79 18.31 -3.75
C LYS A 65 -28.12 17.30 -4.85
N ASP A 66 -28.21 17.76 -6.09
CA ASP A 66 -28.50 16.92 -7.26
C ASP A 66 -27.33 15.98 -7.52
N TYR A 67 -26.11 16.50 -7.43
CA TYR A 67 -24.88 15.72 -7.50
C TYR A 67 -24.86 14.59 -6.46
N TYR A 68 -25.07 14.88 -5.17
CA TYR A 68 -25.06 13.85 -4.13
C TYR A 68 -26.26 12.90 -4.17
N LYS A 69 -27.39 13.32 -4.75
CA LYS A 69 -28.54 12.45 -5.01
C LYS A 69 -28.24 11.45 -6.13
N LYS A 70 -27.62 11.93 -7.22
CA LYS A 70 -27.25 11.11 -8.38
C LYS A 70 -26.05 10.20 -8.08
N PHE A 71 -25.06 10.72 -7.35
CA PHE A 71 -23.83 10.04 -7.00
C PHE A 71 -23.61 10.09 -5.48
N PRO A 72 -24.21 9.15 -4.71
CA PRO A 72 -24.10 9.13 -3.25
C PRO A 72 -22.66 9.06 -2.74
N THR A 73 -21.76 8.52 -3.55
CA THR A 73 -20.33 8.46 -3.28
C THR A 73 -19.55 8.69 -4.58
N ILE A 74 -18.29 9.10 -4.47
CA ILE A 74 -17.41 9.28 -5.64
C ILE A 74 -17.24 7.99 -6.47
N HIS A 75 -17.41 6.82 -5.85
CA HIS A 75 -17.35 5.54 -6.56
C HIS A 75 -18.57 5.30 -7.46
N HIS A 76 -19.73 5.89 -7.13
CA HIS A 76 -20.88 5.88 -8.03
C HIS A 76 -20.60 6.74 -9.27
N LEU A 77 -19.93 7.89 -9.09
CA LEU A 77 -19.53 8.73 -10.22
C LEU A 77 -18.51 8.01 -11.12
N ILE A 78 -17.46 7.43 -10.54
CA ILE A 78 -16.45 6.68 -11.32
C ILE A 78 -17.11 5.50 -12.06
N LYS A 79 -17.99 4.75 -11.41
CA LYS A 79 -18.75 3.67 -12.04
C LYS A 79 -19.59 4.17 -13.23
N ALA A 80 -20.32 5.26 -13.06
CA ALA A 80 -21.11 5.86 -14.13
C ALA A 80 -20.24 6.33 -15.31
N LEU A 81 -19.07 6.91 -15.06
CA LEU A 81 -18.12 7.31 -16.12
C LEU A 81 -17.51 6.10 -16.84
N ILE A 82 -17.23 5.00 -16.13
CA ILE A 82 -16.76 3.74 -16.72
C ILE A 82 -17.81 3.14 -17.66
N ASN A 83 -19.09 3.19 -17.26
CA ASN A 83 -20.21 2.71 -18.05
C ASN A 83 -20.69 3.69 -19.13
N ASP A 84 -20.09 4.88 -19.22
CA ASP A 84 -20.52 5.93 -20.16
C ASP A 84 -21.97 6.41 -19.90
N GLU A 85 -22.42 6.37 -18.63
CA GLU A 85 -23.77 6.73 -18.17
C GLU A 85 -23.85 8.14 -17.55
N ALA A 86 -22.72 8.77 -17.28
CA ALA A 86 -22.69 10.12 -16.74
C ALA A 86 -22.90 11.13 -17.88
N HIS A 87 -23.82 12.09 -17.68
CA HIS A 87 -23.93 13.26 -18.55
C HIS A 87 -22.56 13.93 -18.69
N VAL A 88 -22.28 14.44 -19.89
CA VAL A 88 -21.00 15.05 -20.29
C VAL A 88 -20.81 16.39 -19.57
N ASP A 89 -20.39 16.33 -18.32
CA ASP A 89 -19.93 17.51 -17.55
C ASP A 89 -18.46 17.29 -17.20
N ILE A 90 -17.60 18.18 -17.72
CA ILE A 90 -16.15 18.10 -17.52
C ILE A 90 -15.75 18.22 -16.04
N ARG A 91 -16.54 18.90 -15.20
CA ARG A 91 -16.30 19.00 -13.76
C ARG A 91 -16.47 17.64 -13.09
N LEU A 92 -17.40 16.81 -13.55
CA LEU A 92 -17.58 15.44 -13.06
C LEU A 92 -16.36 14.56 -13.43
N LEU A 93 -15.86 14.68 -14.67
CA LEU A 93 -14.64 14.00 -15.09
C LEU A 93 -13.43 14.41 -14.23
N TYR A 94 -13.27 15.72 -13.98
CA TYR A 94 -12.21 16.23 -13.11
C TYR A 94 -12.32 15.65 -11.69
N LEU A 95 -13.51 15.63 -11.08
CA LEU A 95 -13.70 15.10 -9.71
C LEU A 95 -13.31 13.62 -9.59
N ALA A 96 -13.62 12.83 -10.62
CA ALA A 96 -13.21 11.42 -10.70
C ALA A 96 -11.67 11.29 -10.83
N CYS A 97 -11.06 12.00 -11.78
CA CYS A 97 -9.60 12.01 -11.98
C CYS A 97 -8.86 12.48 -10.71
N HIS A 98 -9.31 13.58 -10.12
CA HIS A 98 -8.78 14.14 -8.87
C HIS A 98 -8.79 13.09 -7.76
N THR A 99 -9.89 12.36 -7.60
CA THR A 99 -10.02 11.37 -6.52
C THR A 99 -9.10 10.17 -6.73
N ILE A 100 -9.00 9.68 -7.97
CA ILE A 100 -8.12 8.57 -8.34
C ILE A 100 -6.65 8.98 -8.12
N ILE A 101 -6.22 10.14 -8.64
CA ILE A 101 -4.83 10.63 -8.54
C ILE A 101 -4.45 10.98 -7.09
N LYS A 102 -5.38 11.54 -6.31
CA LYS A 102 -5.17 11.84 -4.88
C LYS A 102 -4.94 10.57 -4.07
N ASN A 103 -5.64 9.49 -4.41
CA ASN A 103 -5.62 8.20 -3.71
C ASN A 103 -5.10 7.08 -4.62
N ARG A 104 -3.94 7.33 -5.23
CA ARG A 104 -3.38 6.52 -6.32
C ARG A 104 -2.97 5.09 -5.98
N GLY A 105 -3.00 4.66 -4.72
CA GLY A 105 -2.56 3.32 -4.31
C GLY A 105 -1.04 3.17 -4.13
N HIS A 106 -0.61 1.95 -3.76
CA HIS A 106 0.80 1.61 -3.53
C HIS A 106 1.48 1.03 -4.78
N PHE A 107 2.81 1.10 -4.83
CA PHE A 107 3.65 0.71 -5.98
C PHE A 107 4.42 -0.59 -5.72
N LEU A 108 3.83 -1.54 -4.98
CA LEU A 108 4.52 -2.80 -4.64
C LEU A 108 4.70 -3.72 -5.85
N PHE A 109 3.72 -3.71 -6.77
CA PHE A 109 3.70 -4.52 -7.98
C PHE A 109 4.20 -3.74 -9.21
N GLU A 110 4.96 -2.66 -9.01
CA GLU A 110 5.49 -1.83 -10.10
C GLU A 110 6.35 -2.66 -11.07
N GLY A 111 6.25 -2.38 -12.37
CA GLY A 111 6.97 -3.12 -13.41
C GLY A 111 6.39 -4.50 -13.78
N LYS A 112 5.31 -4.94 -13.12
CA LYS A 112 4.64 -6.22 -13.43
C LYS A 112 3.34 -5.99 -14.22
N GLU A 113 3.03 -6.91 -15.12
CA GLU A 113 1.68 -7.00 -15.68
C GLU A 113 0.68 -7.21 -14.53
N PHE A 114 -0.33 -6.36 -14.48
CA PHE A 114 -1.33 -6.43 -13.42
C PHE A 114 -2.55 -7.17 -13.94
N ASN A 115 -2.57 -8.47 -13.70
CA ASN A 115 -3.74 -9.31 -13.92
C ASN A 115 -4.40 -9.60 -12.57
N THR A 116 -5.67 -9.21 -12.41
CA THR A 116 -6.42 -9.44 -11.17
C THR A 116 -6.58 -10.93 -10.84
N GLU A 117 -6.55 -11.81 -11.84
CA GLU A 117 -6.73 -13.26 -11.69
C GLU A 117 -5.42 -13.96 -11.29
N SER A 118 -4.31 -13.72 -12.00
CA SER A 118 -3.04 -14.42 -11.75
C SER A 118 -2.20 -13.84 -10.62
N ARG A 119 -2.36 -12.55 -10.30
CA ARG A 119 -1.48 -11.83 -9.34
C ARG A 119 -1.31 -12.56 -8.01
N PHE A 120 -2.34 -13.24 -7.52
CA PHE A 120 -2.25 -13.94 -6.26
C PHE A 120 -1.38 -15.21 -6.38
N ASP A 121 -1.56 -15.97 -7.46
CA ASP A 121 -0.71 -17.12 -7.77
C ASP A 121 0.74 -16.69 -7.96
N ASP A 122 0.97 -15.60 -8.71
CA ASP A 122 2.28 -15.02 -8.96
C ASP A 122 2.97 -14.60 -7.64
N ALA A 123 2.25 -13.92 -6.76
CA ALA A 123 2.79 -13.51 -5.45
C ALA A 123 3.16 -14.71 -4.56
N ILE A 124 2.35 -15.77 -4.58
CA ILE A 124 2.61 -17.01 -3.83
C ILE A 124 3.87 -17.69 -4.39
N ASN A 125 3.92 -17.87 -5.70
CA ASN A 125 5.05 -18.50 -6.39
C ASN A 125 6.36 -17.74 -6.15
N GLU A 126 6.36 -16.42 -6.28
CA GLU A 126 7.55 -15.60 -6.05
C GLU A 126 8.05 -15.68 -4.62
N LEU A 127 7.14 -15.67 -3.63
CA LEU A 127 7.53 -15.79 -2.22
C LEU A 127 8.21 -17.13 -1.96
N PHE A 128 7.57 -18.24 -2.33
CA PHE A 128 8.11 -19.55 -2.02
C PHE A 128 9.35 -19.92 -2.87
N SER A 129 9.42 -19.43 -4.11
CA SER A 129 10.64 -19.57 -4.93
C SER A 129 11.82 -18.81 -4.33
N TYR A 130 11.62 -17.57 -3.89
CA TYR A 130 12.64 -16.79 -3.19
C TYR A 130 13.09 -17.46 -1.89
N LEU A 131 12.13 -17.96 -1.10
CA LEU A 131 12.45 -18.71 0.11
C LEU A 131 13.32 -19.93 -0.17
N ARG A 132 13.04 -20.68 -1.24
CA ARG A 132 13.85 -21.84 -1.63
C ARG A 132 15.23 -21.44 -2.19
N GLN A 133 15.29 -20.47 -3.09
CA GLN A 133 16.50 -20.15 -3.87
C GLN A 133 17.48 -19.24 -3.12
N ASP A 134 16.96 -18.23 -2.42
CA ASP A 134 17.77 -17.19 -1.78
C ASP A 134 17.93 -17.40 -0.27
N MET A 135 16.98 -18.10 0.36
CA MET A 135 16.98 -18.33 1.81
C MET A 135 17.13 -19.79 2.23
N GLU A 136 17.10 -20.73 1.29
CA GLU A 136 17.20 -22.18 1.55
C GLU A 136 16.10 -22.71 2.50
N ILE A 137 14.95 -22.05 2.51
CA ILE A 137 13.75 -22.44 3.27
C ILE A 137 12.74 -23.07 2.33
N ASP A 138 12.64 -24.40 2.38
CA ASP A 138 11.76 -25.12 1.48
C ASP A 138 10.32 -25.29 2.01
N PHE A 139 9.33 -25.12 1.14
CA PHE A 139 7.92 -25.40 1.41
C PHE A 139 7.40 -26.37 0.35
N ALA A 140 6.57 -27.33 0.74
CA ALA A 140 5.85 -28.18 -0.21
C ALA A 140 4.53 -27.47 -0.59
N PHE A 141 4.57 -26.63 -1.63
CA PHE A 141 3.49 -25.68 -1.96
C PHE A 141 2.96 -25.77 -3.40
N GLU A 142 3.71 -26.35 -4.33
CA GLU A 142 3.49 -26.29 -5.78
C GLU A 142 2.11 -26.80 -6.19
N ASP A 143 1.64 -27.88 -5.58
CA ASP A 143 0.34 -28.50 -5.80
C ASP A 143 -0.79 -27.93 -4.92
N LYS A 144 -0.49 -26.91 -4.10
CA LYS A 144 -1.38 -26.39 -3.04
C LYS A 144 -1.72 -24.91 -3.18
N ILE A 145 -1.32 -24.27 -4.27
CA ILE A 145 -1.54 -22.82 -4.46
C ILE A 145 -3.03 -22.48 -4.33
N ALA A 146 -3.91 -23.27 -4.96
CA ALA A 146 -5.36 -23.07 -4.87
C ALA A 146 -5.88 -23.12 -3.42
N ASP A 147 -5.41 -24.10 -2.63
CA ASP A 147 -5.78 -24.23 -1.22
C ASP A 147 -5.27 -23.05 -0.37
N ILE A 148 -4.04 -22.60 -0.63
CA ILE A 148 -3.44 -21.45 0.07
C ILE A 148 -4.31 -20.20 -0.19
N LYS A 149 -4.69 -19.95 -1.44
CA LYS A 149 -5.60 -18.86 -1.81
C LYS A 149 -6.93 -18.98 -1.09
N GLU A 150 -7.57 -20.14 -1.15
CA GLU A 150 -8.86 -20.38 -0.50
C GLU A 150 -8.81 -20.07 1.01
N ILE A 151 -7.77 -20.55 1.71
CA ILE A 151 -7.59 -20.30 3.14
C ILE A 151 -7.39 -18.79 3.41
N LEU A 152 -6.55 -18.12 2.62
CA LEU A 152 -6.25 -16.70 2.78
C LEU A 152 -7.47 -15.81 2.48
N GLU A 153 -8.32 -16.18 1.53
CA GLU A 153 -9.53 -15.43 1.14
C GLU A 153 -10.74 -15.74 2.03
N ASN A 154 -10.70 -16.84 2.78
CA ASN A 154 -11.83 -17.29 3.58
C ASN A 154 -12.25 -16.23 4.62
N LYS A 155 -13.44 -15.66 4.44
CA LYS A 155 -14.00 -14.62 5.33
C LYS A 155 -14.69 -15.20 6.57
N LYS A 156 -14.86 -16.52 6.64
CA LYS A 156 -15.55 -17.23 7.73
C LYS A 156 -14.64 -17.60 8.90
N ILE A 157 -13.32 -17.51 8.71
CA ILE A 157 -12.33 -17.92 9.72
C ILE A 157 -11.39 -16.76 10.08
N GLY A 158 -10.97 -16.73 11.34
CA GLY A 158 -10.09 -15.69 11.87
C GLY A 158 -8.64 -15.86 11.43
N MET A 159 -7.82 -14.82 11.65
CA MET A 159 -6.39 -14.82 11.33
C MET A 159 -5.62 -15.99 11.96
N ARG A 160 -5.93 -16.34 13.21
CA ARG A 160 -5.32 -17.48 13.92
C ARG A 160 -5.68 -18.81 13.26
N ASP A 161 -6.93 -18.97 12.82
CA ASP A 161 -7.41 -20.18 12.18
C ASP A 161 -6.82 -20.34 10.78
N LYS A 162 -6.68 -19.24 10.03
CA LYS A 162 -5.94 -19.22 8.76
C LYS A 162 -4.49 -19.67 8.95
N GLN A 163 -3.81 -19.17 9.97
CA GLN A 163 -2.45 -19.60 10.29
C GLN A 163 -2.38 -21.10 10.57
N ASN A 164 -3.30 -21.63 11.38
CA ASN A 164 -3.35 -23.06 11.70
C ASN A 164 -3.66 -23.92 10.46
N ALA A 165 -4.60 -23.48 9.62
CA ALA A 165 -4.96 -24.17 8.39
C ALA A 165 -3.79 -24.22 7.41
N LEU A 166 -3.07 -23.10 7.19
CA LEU A 166 -1.88 -23.06 6.35
C LEU A 166 -0.75 -23.93 6.89
N ASN A 167 -0.47 -23.87 8.20
CA ASN A 167 0.55 -24.73 8.83
C ASN A 167 0.25 -26.22 8.58
N LYS A 168 -1.02 -26.62 8.68
CA LYS A 168 -1.45 -28.00 8.42
C LYS A 168 -1.34 -28.36 6.93
N LYS A 169 -1.82 -27.50 6.04
CA LYS A 169 -1.83 -27.73 4.59
C LYS A 169 -0.41 -27.84 4.01
N LEU A 170 0.50 -27.01 4.50
CA LEU A 170 1.92 -26.99 4.12
C LEU A 170 2.78 -27.99 4.91
N SER A 171 2.17 -28.84 5.75
CA SER A 171 2.86 -29.87 6.55
C SER A 171 4.02 -29.32 7.41
N ILE A 172 3.85 -28.13 7.98
CA ILE A 172 4.89 -27.46 8.76
C ILE A 172 5.04 -28.13 10.12
N ALA A 173 6.24 -28.63 10.40
CA ALA A 173 6.54 -29.30 11.67
C ALA A 173 6.32 -28.36 12.87
N PRO A 174 5.81 -28.86 14.03
CA PRO A 174 5.57 -28.02 15.20
C PRO A 174 6.80 -27.25 15.69
N LYS A 175 7.99 -27.82 15.53
CA LYS A 175 9.29 -27.27 15.93
C LYS A 175 9.84 -26.21 14.96
N ASP A 176 9.33 -26.12 13.73
CA ASP A 176 9.83 -25.19 12.72
C ASP A 176 9.25 -23.79 12.97
N LYS A 177 9.92 -23.04 13.84
CA LYS A 177 9.51 -21.70 14.25
C LYS A 177 9.63 -20.70 13.10
N GLN A 178 10.64 -20.85 12.24
CA GLN A 178 10.91 -19.92 11.15
C GLN A 178 9.81 -19.99 10.08
N LYS A 179 9.45 -21.19 9.61
CA LYS A 179 8.36 -21.35 8.64
C LYS A 179 7.02 -20.87 9.20
N LYS A 180 6.73 -21.17 10.47
CA LYS A 180 5.53 -20.65 11.14
C LYS A 180 5.51 -19.13 11.23
N GLU A 181 6.66 -18.49 11.41
CA GLU A 181 6.76 -17.02 11.42
C GLU A 181 6.52 -16.45 10.02
N ILE A 182 7.02 -17.08 8.95
CA ILE A 182 6.68 -16.73 7.56
C ILE A 182 5.16 -16.84 7.32
N ILE A 183 4.50 -17.89 7.82
CA ILE A 183 3.05 -18.01 7.74
C ILE A 183 2.35 -16.85 8.49
N LYS A 184 2.88 -16.40 9.64
CA LYS A 184 2.34 -15.21 10.32
C LYS A 184 2.41 -13.97 9.45
N LEU A 185 3.50 -13.75 8.70
CA LEU A 185 3.63 -12.60 7.80
C LEU A 185 2.50 -12.60 6.76
N ILE A 186 2.31 -13.71 6.03
CA ILE A 186 1.36 -13.75 4.91
C ILE A 186 -0.11 -13.68 5.35
N VAL A 187 -0.45 -14.11 6.58
CA VAL A 187 -1.80 -13.92 7.15
C VAL A 187 -1.99 -12.53 7.79
N GLY A 188 -0.95 -11.71 7.85
CA GLY A 188 -0.96 -10.38 8.45
C GLY A 188 -0.85 -10.34 9.97
N ALA A 189 -0.49 -11.47 10.61
CA ALA A 189 -0.28 -11.54 12.05
C ALA A 189 0.98 -10.79 12.49
N SER A 190 1.08 -10.55 13.79
CA SER A 190 2.26 -9.94 14.40
C SER A 190 3.47 -10.89 14.31
N PHE A 191 4.60 -10.40 13.80
CA PHE A 191 5.83 -11.17 13.63
C PHE A 191 7.04 -10.51 14.30
N ASN A 192 8.10 -11.29 14.49
CA ASN A 192 9.39 -10.90 15.07
C ASN A 192 10.57 -11.27 14.15
N LEU A 193 11.50 -10.32 13.97
CA LEU A 193 12.61 -10.46 13.02
C LEU A 193 13.61 -11.55 13.39
N LYS A 194 13.94 -11.71 14.68
CA LYS A 194 14.84 -12.78 15.14
C LYS A 194 14.31 -14.15 14.73
N THR A 195 13.01 -14.39 14.90
CA THR A 195 12.39 -15.68 14.55
C THR A 195 12.26 -15.84 13.03
N LEU A 196 11.95 -14.75 12.31
CA LEU A 196 11.78 -14.75 10.86
C LEU A 196 13.07 -15.09 10.11
N PHE A 197 14.19 -14.49 10.51
CA PHE A 197 15.49 -14.70 9.88
C PHE A 197 16.35 -15.76 10.57
N ASN A 198 15.89 -16.28 11.72
CA ASN A 198 16.66 -17.18 12.58
C ASN A 198 18.07 -16.64 12.89
N ASP A 199 18.15 -15.33 13.18
CA ASP A 199 19.41 -14.61 13.33
C ASP A 199 19.42 -13.78 14.63
N GLU A 200 20.42 -14.04 15.47
CA GLU A 200 20.63 -13.38 16.76
C GLU A 200 20.95 -11.88 16.64
N LYS A 201 21.37 -11.38 15.46
CA LYS A 201 21.60 -9.94 15.27
C LYS A 201 20.33 -9.11 15.50
N TYR A 202 19.16 -9.71 15.36
CA TYR A 202 17.87 -9.07 15.60
C TYR A 202 17.33 -9.27 17.02
N SER A 203 18.10 -9.85 17.95
CA SER A 203 17.67 -10.07 19.34
C SER A 203 17.43 -8.78 20.13
N SER A 204 18.07 -7.68 19.75
CA SER A 204 17.85 -6.36 20.32
C SER A 204 16.53 -5.71 19.83
N GLU A 205 15.97 -6.20 18.72
CA GLU A 205 14.71 -5.72 18.17
C GLU A 205 13.53 -6.34 18.93
N LYS A 206 12.96 -5.54 19.85
CA LYS A 206 11.81 -5.94 20.66
C LYS A 206 10.48 -5.56 20.00
N GLU A 207 10.51 -4.78 18.94
CA GLU A 207 9.32 -4.33 18.26
C GLU A 207 8.66 -5.48 17.47
N SER A 208 7.33 -5.50 17.50
CA SER A 208 6.53 -6.44 16.70
C SER A 208 5.83 -5.72 15.55
N TYR A 209 5.93 -6.33 14.38
CA TYR A 209 5.46 -5.79 13.11
C TYR A 209 4.25 -6.59 12.60
N SER A 210 3.35 -5.96 11.85
CA SER A 210 2.19 -6.63 11.24
C SER A 210 1.69 -5.79 10.07
N PHE A 211 1.43 -6.44 8.93
CA PHE A 211 0.88 -5.78 7.74
C PHE A 211 -0.56 -5.26 7.96
N ALA A 212 -1.29 -5.82 8.92
CA ALA A 212 -2.65 -5.42 9.25
C ALA A 212 -2.73 -4.15 10.12
N LYS A 213 -1.61 -3.69 10.70
CA LYS A 213 -1.57 -2.52 11.59
C LYS A 213 -1.47 -1.22 10.79
N SER A 214 -2.16 -0.17 11.26
CA SER A 214 -2.25 1.13 10.57
C SER A 214 -0.96 1.94 10.54
N ASN A 215 0.01 1.63 11.41
CA ASN A 215 1.33 2.27 11.41
C ASN A 215 2.38 1.44 10.66
N TYR A 216 1.98 0.41 9.90
CA TYR A 216 2.94 -0.40 9.16
C TYR A 216 3.74 0.45 8.15
N GLU A 217 3.10 1.35 7.39
CA GLU A 217 3.81 2.26 6.47
C GLU A 217 4.92 3.09 7.16
N GLU A 218 4.70 3.48 8.42
CA GLU A 218 5.67 4.25 9.19
C GLU A 218 6.86 3.38 9.63
N LYS A 219 6.58 2.10 9.94
CA LYS A 219 7.58 1.10 10.33
C LYS A 219 8.29 0.46 9.14
N GLU A 220 7.70 0.49 7.96
CA GLU A 220 8.25 -0.12 6.74
C GLU A 220 9.61 0.49 6.39
N ALA A 221 9.74 1.81 6.45
CA ALA A 221 11.01 2.50 6.23
C ALA A 221 12.09 2.14 7.28
N VAL A 222 11.67 1.84 8.51
CA VAL A 222 12.58 1.37 9.57
C VAL A 222 13.03 -0.06 9.27
N LEU A 223 12.08 -0.94 8.90
CA LEU A 223 12.36 -2.32 8.50
C LEU A 223 13.29 -2.39 7.29
N GLU A 224 13.06 -1.59 6.26
CA GLU A 224 13.90 -1.50 5.08
C GLU A 224 15.33 -1.12 5.46
N SER A 225 15.49 -0.08 6.28
CA SER A 225 16.81 0.36 6.76
C SER A 225 17.51 -0.69 7.64
N LEU A 226 16.75 -1.44 8.44
CA LEU A 226 17.31 -2.44 9.37
C LEU A 226 17.71 -3.73 8.66
N LEU A 227 16.91 -4.15 7.67
CA LEU A 227 17.07 -5.44 7.00
C LEU A 227 18.00 -5.39 5.79
N GLY A 228 18.13 -4.22 5.14
CA GLY A 228 18.85 -4.10 3.87
C GLY A 228 18.32 -5.12 2.85
N ASP A 229 19.21 -5.96 2.31
CA ASP A 229 18.85 -7.02 1.35
C ASP A 229 17.78 -7.99 1.89
N GLY A 230 17.74 -8.22 3.21
CA GLY A 230 16.72 -9.07 3.84
C GLY A 230 15.29 -8.54 3.72
N PHE A 231 15.13 -7.25 3.37
CA PHE A 231 13.82 -6.65 3.13
C PHE A 231 13.08 -7.26 1.93
N GLY A 232 13.80 -7.91 1.02
CA GLY A 232 13.22 -8.65 -0.11
C GLY A 232 12.20 -9.72 0.30
N LEU A 233 12.38 -10.36 1.46
CA LEU A 233 11.40 -11.30 2.04
C LEU A 233 10.11 -10.58 2.43
N ILE A 234 10.25 -9.42 3.09
CA ILE A 234 9.12 -8.62 3.60
C ILE A 234 8.24 -8.17 2.44
N LEU A 235 8.83 -7.67 1.35
CA LEU A 235 8.09 -7.23 0.15
C LEU A 235 7.30 -8.36 -0.50
N ARG A 236 7.89 -9.55 -0.65
CA ARG A 236 7.22 -10.72 -1.24
C ARG A 236 6.10 -11.27 -0.35
N ALA A 237 6.35 -11.35 0.96
CA ALA A 237 5.32 -11.76 1.91
C ALA A 237 4.16 -10.75 1.98
N LYS A 238 4.48 -9.45 1.89
CA LYS A 238 3.49 -8.37 1.79
C LYS A 238 2.68 -8.47 0.50
N ALA A 239 3.29 -8.87 -0.62
CA ALA A 239 2.58 -9.07 -1.89
C ALA A 239 1.51 -10.16 -1.80
N VAL A 240 1.79 -11.27 -1.09
CA VAL A 240 0.80 -12.33 -0.80
C VAL A 240 -0.32 -11.79 0.09
N TYR A 241 0.03 -11.08 1.17
CA TYR A 241 -0.95 -10.48 2.08
C TYR A 241 -1.86 -9.45 1.37
N ASP A 242 -1.27 -8.47 0.67
CA ASP A 242 -1.98 -7.47 -0.12
C ASP A 242 -2.86 -8.14 -1.19
N SER A 243 -2.44 -9.30 -1.69
CA SER A 243 -3.25 -10.07 -2.62
C SER A 243 -4.53 -10.59 -2.01
N SER A 244 -4.45 -11.23 -0.84
CA SER A 244 -5.62 -11.69 -0.08
C SER A 244 -6.57 -10.55 0.31
N VAL A 245 -6.03 -9.42 0.78
CA VAL A 245 -6.82 -8.25 1.19
C VAL A 245 -7.54 -7.65 -0.01
N LEU A 246 -6.88 -7.64 -1.17
CA LEU A 246 -7.49 -7.08 -2.36
C LEU A 246 -8.60 -7.96 -2.92
N SER A 247 -8.44 -9.29 -2.93
CA SER A 247 -9.54 -10.21 -3.27
C SER A 247 -10.74 -10.00 -2.36
N GLU A 248 -10.50 -9.72 -1.08
CA GLU A 248 -11.58 -9.40 -0.13
C GLU A 248 -12.33 -8.10 -0.51
N ILE A 249 -11.59 -7.07 -0.96
CA ILE A 249 -12.11 -5.75 -1.34
C ILE A 249 -12.84 -5.81 -2.68
N LEU A 250 -12.25 -6.41 -3.72
CA LEU A 250 -12.80 -6.49 -5.07
C LEU A 250 -13.96 -7.48 -5.16
N GLY A 251 -13.86 -8.63 -4.48
CA GLY A 251 -14.73 -9.77 -4.78
C GLY A 251 -14.61 -10.15 -6.25
N ASN A 252 -15.75 -10.26 -6.94
CA ASN A 252 -15.81 -10.65 -8.36
C ASN A 252 -15.83 -9.45 -9.30
N GLU A 253 -15.50 -8.25 -8.82
CA GLU A 253 -15.53 -7.02 -9.63
C GLU A 253 -14.18 -6.74 -10.28
N THR A 254 -14.21 -6.31 -11.53
CA THR A 254 -13.02 -5.85 -12.26
C THR A 254 -12.54 -4.48 -11.75
N TYR A 255 -13.48 -3.57 -11.50
CA TYR A 255 -13.18 -2.19 -11.11
C TYR A 255 -13.42 -1.97 -9.61
N LEU A 256 -12.48 -1.26 -8.97
CA LEU A 256 -12.54 -0.95 -7.55
C LEU A 256 -13.82 -0.19 -7.16
N SER A 257 -14.25 0.76 -7.98
CA SER A 257 -15.45 1.57 -7.80
C SER A 257 -16.71 0.71 -7.73
N PHE A 258 -16.79 -0.36 -8.52
CA PHE A 258 -17.94 -1.26 -8.53
C PHE A 258 -18.01 -2.02 -7.21
N ALA A 259 -16.88 -2.54 -6.74
CA ALA A 259 -16.79 -3.19 -5.43
C ALA A 259 -17.09 -2.22 -4.28
N LYS A 260 -16.65 -0.96 -4.39
CA LYS A 260 -16.96 0.08 -3.41
C LYS A 260 -18.43 0.46 -3.41
N VAL A 261 -19.11 0.47 -4.56
CA VAL A 261 -20.57 0.65 -4.65
C VAL A 261 -21.28 -0.48 -3.90
N LYS A 262 -20.90 -1.75 -4.13
CA LYS A 262 -21.44 -2.90 -3.36
C LYS A 262 -21.25 -2.76 -1.84
N ILE A 263 -20.11 -2.23 -1.39
CA ILE A 263 -19.88 -1.95 0.03
C ILE A 263 -20.87 -0.90 0.57
N TYR A 264 -21.20 0.13 -0.21
CA TYR A 264 -22.17 1.14 0.17
C TYR A 264 -23.59 0.56 0.24
N ASP A 265 -23.98 -0.24 -0.74
CA ASP A 265 -25.30 -0.88 -0.78
C ASP A 265 -25.47 -1.85 0.39
N LYS A 266 -24.45 -2.67 0.67
CA LYS A 266 -24.44 -3.53 1.87
C LYS A 266 -24.61 -2.72 3.16
N HIS A 267 -23.89 -1.61 3.31
CA HIS A 267 -24.06 -0.76 4.50
C HIS A 267 -25.50 -0.24 4.63
N LYS A 268 -26.12 0.17 3.52
CA LYS A 268 -27.49 0.66 3.49
C LYS A 268 -28.49 -0.42 3.91
N GLU A 269 -28.34 -1.64 3.40
CA GLU A 269 -29.18 -2.80 3.75
C GLU A 269 -28.99 -3.21 5.21
N ASP A 270 -27.74 -3.36 5.66
CA ASP A 270 -27.39 -3.70 7.04
C ASP A 270 -27.96 -2.67 8.03
N LEU A 271 -27.92 -1.37 7.67
CA LEU A 271 -28.47 -0.30 8.50
C LEU A 271 -29.99 -0.35 8.60
N ALA A 272 -30.67 -0.73 7.51
CA ALA A 272 -32.11 -0.90 7.52
C ALA A 272 -32.52 -2.04 8.46
N LYS A 273 -31.83 -3.19 8.39
CA LYS A 273 -32.01 -4.32 9.30
C LYS A 273 -31.76 -3.93 10.75
N LEU A 274 -30.65 -3.24 11.05
CA LEU A 274 -30.35 -2.79 12.41
C LEU A 274 -31.44 -1.87 12.96
N LYS A 275 -31.90 -0.90 12.15
CA LYS A 275 -32.96 0.01 12.58
C LYS A 275 -34.28 -0.72 12.86
N LYS A 276 -34.61 -1.73 12.04
CA LYS A 276 -35.80 -2.58 12.26
C LYS A 276 -35.66 -3.34 13.58
N VAL A 277 -34.56 -4.07 13.78
CA VAL A 277 -34.31 -4.86 15.00
C VAL A 277 -34.33 -4.00 16.26
N ILE A 278 -33.62 -2.85 16.26
CA ILE A 278 -33.60 -1.96 17.42
C ILE A 278 -35.01 -1.39 17.70
N LYS A 279 -35.79 -1.03 16.68
CA LYS A 279 -37.17 -0.55 16.90
C LYS A 279 -38.11 -1.62 17.46
N THR A 280 -37.94 -2.87 17.05
CA THR A 280 -38.82 -3.97 17.47
C THR A 280 -38.49 -4.45 18.89
N TYR A 281 -37.21 -4.64 19.21
CA TYR A 281 -36.78 -5.30 20.44
C TYR A 281 -36.15 -4.37 21.48
N HIS A 282 -35.64 -3.20 21.07
CA HIS A 282 -34.86 -2.30 21.92
C HIS A 282 -35.21 -0.82 21.64
N ALA A 283 -36.50 -0.51 21.58
CA ALA A 283 -36.99 0.80 21.10
C ALA A 283 -36.51 1.98 21.96
N ASP A 284 -36.36 1.75 23.27
CA ASP A 284 -35.80 2.65 24.27
C ASP A 284 -34.34 3.02 23.97
N GLU A 285 -33.58 2.10 23.39
CA GLU A 285 -32.18 2.30 23.03
C GLU A 285 -31.99 2.98 21.66
N PHE A 286 -33.05 3.20 20.87
CA PHE A 286 -32.94 3.72 19.50
C PHE A 286 -32.17 5.05 19.41
N LYS A 287 -32.46 6.01 20.30
CA LYS A 287 -31.77 7.31 20.31
C LYS A 287 -30.30 7.17 20.67
N LYS A 288 -30.01 6.33 21.66
CA LYS A 288 -28.64 6.02 22.11
C LYS A 288 -27.79 5.44 20.99
N VAL A 289 -28.37 4.55 20.17
CA VAL A 289 -27.67 3.95 19.02
C VAL A 289 -27.43 4.96 17.90
N PHE A 290 -28.42 5.78 17.54
CA PHE A 290 -28.42 6.51 16.25
C PHE A 290 -28.43 8.05 16.32
N ALA A 291 -28.60 8.67 17.49
CA ALA A 291 -28.87 10.11 17.61
C ALA A 291 -28.08 10.83 18.71
N GLU A 292 -27.31 10.11 19.54
CA GLU A 292 -26.54 10.72 20.62
C GLU A 292 -25.07 10.91 20.25
N ALA A 293 -24.60 12.16 20.27
CA ALA A 293 -23.23 12.51 19.86
C ALA A 293 -22.15 12.14 20.90
N ASN A 294 -22.54 12.02 22.17
CA ASN A 294 -21.59 11.89 23.28
C ASN A 294 -21.29 10.42 23.65
N ILE A 295 -21.87 9.45 22.95
CA ILE A 295 -21.70 8.03 23.25
C ILE A 295 -20.62 7.43 22.37
N GLN A 296 -19.52 7.02 23.00
CA GLN A 296 -18.44 6.30 22.32
C GLN A 296 -18.92 4.90 21.93
N GLY A 297 -18.66 4.51 20.69
CA GLY A 297 -19.01 3.19 20.17
C GLY A 297 -20.42 3.08 19.60
N ASN A 298 -21.27 4.11 19.67
CA ASN A 298 -22.56 4.05 18.95
C ASN A 298 -22.42 4.31 17.43
N TYR A 299 -23.53 4.28 16.70
CA TYR A 299 -23.49 4.46 15.25
C TYR A 299 -22.99 5.86 14.85
N CYS A 300 -23.33 6.91 15.61
CA CYS A 300 -22.88 8.28 15.36
C CYS A 300 -21.35 8.40 15.43
N SER A 301 -20.74 7.89 16.49
CA SER A 301 -19.28 7.87 16.65
C SER A 301 -18.59 6.93 15.65
N TYR A 302 -19.25 5.82 15.26
CA TYR A 302 -18.78 4.97 14.18
C TYR A 302 -18.73 5.74 12.86
N VAL A 303 -19.84 6.31 12.37
CA VAL A 303 -19.84 7.03 11.08
C VAL A 303 -19.15 8.40 11.13
N GLY A 304 -18.85 8.90 12.34
CA GLY A 304 -18.14 10.16 12.57
C GLY A 304 -19.02 11.40 12.41
N SER A 305 -20.35 11.24 12.50
CA SER A 305 -21.29 12.35 12.41
C SER A 305 -22.61 12.03 13.10
N CYS A 306 -23.23 13.05 13.68
CA CYS A 306 -24.56 12.98 14.28
C CYS A 306 -25.48 14.04 13.67
N LYS A 307 -26.79 13.80 13.62
CA LYS A 307 -27.75 14.87 13.32
C LYS A 307 -28.20 15.52 14.63
N LYS A 308 -28.02 16.84 14.76
CA LYS A 308 -28.51 17.65 15.87
C LYS A 308 -29.32 18.81 15.29
N ASN A 309 -30.58 18.96 15.69
CA ASN A 309 -31.50 20.01 15.20
C ASN A 309 -31.56 20.10 13.66
N GLY A 310 -31.65 18.96 12.98
CA GLY A 310 -31.69 18.89 11.51
C GLY A 310 -30.34 19.11 10.80
N LYS A 311 -29.28 19.51 11.51
CA LYS A 311 -27.94 19.74 10.95
C LYS A 311 -27.00 18.58 11.27
N LYS A 312 -26.12 18.23 10.32
CA LYS A 312 -25.08 17.21 10.51
C LYS A 312 -23.89 17.84 11.25
N VAL A 313 -23.54 17.30 12.39
CA VAL A 313 -22.43 17.74 13.24
C VAL A 313 -21.33 16.67 13.22
N PRO A 314 -20.05 17.03 13.01
CA PRO A 314 -18.95 16.07 13.06
C PRO A 314 -18.76 15.52 14.48
N ILE A 315 -18.32 14.27 14.58
CA ILE A 315 -17.87 13.68 15.86
C ILE A 315 -16.35 13.66 15.87
N GLU A 316 -15.76 14.30 16.88
CA GLU A 316 -14.29 14.37 17.05
C GLU A 316 -13.71 13.00 17.41
N LYS A 317 -14.25 12.36 18.46
CA LYS A 317 -13.82 11.04 18.92
C LYS A 317 -14.58 9.94 18.16
N ARG A 318 -14.00 9.50 17.05
CA ARG A 318 -14.58 8.41 16.25
C ARG A 318 -14.36 7.05 16.92
N ALA A 319 -15.34 6.17 16.79
CA ALA A 319 -15.21 4.78 17.17
C ALA A 319 -14.69 3.95 16.00
N ASP A 320 -13.80 3.01 16.29
CA ASP A 320 -13.47 1.96 15.33
C ASP A 320 -14.57 0.91 15.26
N LYS A 321 -14.37 -0.07 14.40
CA LYS A 321 -15.37 -1.11 14.12
C LYS A 321 -15.56 -2.04 15.32
N ASP A 322 -14.48 -2.37 16.03
CA ASP A 322 -14.54 -3.30 17.15
C ASP A 322 -15.27 -2.66 18.34
N ALA A 323 -14.98 -1.39 18.65
CA ALA A 323 -15.72 -0.63 19.66
C ALA A 323 -17.22 -0.50 19.32
N PHE A 324 -17.56 -0.34 18.04
CA PHE A 324 -18.96 -0.29 17.60
C PHE A 324 -19.68 -1.63 17.77
N TYR A 325 -19.00 -2.72 17.45
CA TYR A 325 -19.56 -4.06 17.63
C TYR A 325 -19.72 -4.43 19.10
N ASP A 326 -18.75 -4.11 19.94
CA ASP A 326 -18.85 -4.32 21.38
C ASP A 326 -20.02 -3.53 21.99
N PHE A 327 -20.26 -2.32 21.49
CA PHE A 327 -21.44 -1.53 21.85
C PHE A 327 -22.74 -2.21 21.43
N LEU A 328 -22.84 -2.68 20.17
CA LEU A 328 -24.05 -3.38 19.71
C LEU A 328 -24.29 -4.69 20.46
N LYS A 329 -23.26 -5.50 20.71
CA LYS A 329 -23.37 -6.75 21.49
C LYS A 329 -23.88 -6.52 22.92
N LYS A 330 -23.63 -5.34 23.50
CA LYS A 330 -24.17 -4.99 24.83
C LYS A 330 -25.68 -4.75 24.82
N ILE A 331 -26.23 -4.32 23.68
CA ILE A 331 -27.65 -4.05 23.48
C ILE A 331 -28.37 -5.32 23.01
N LEU A 332 -27.80 -5.99 22.02
CA LEU A 332 -28.37 -7.17 21.37
C LEU A 332 -28.15 -8.45 22.20
N LYS A 333 -28.80 -8.53 23.37
CA LYS A 333 -28.70 -9.68 24.31
C LYS A 333 -29.95 -10.56 24.40
N ASP A 334 -31.00 -10.28 23.65
CA ASP A 334 -32.23 -11.06 23.67
C ASP A 334 -32.06 -12.39 22.90
N GLU A 335 -31.90 -13.48 23.65
CA GLU A 335 -31.79 -14.84 23.09
C GLU A 335 -33.10 -15.34 22.46
N LYS A 336 -34.27 -14.85 22.89
CA LYS A 336 -35.53 -15.21 22.23
C LYS A 336 -35.61 -14.54 20.86
N ALA A 337 -35.26 -13.26 20.77
CA ALA A 337 -35.22 -12.53 19.51
C ALA A 337 -34.21 -13.16 18.54
N LYS A 338 -33.02 -13.53 19.02
CA LYS A 338 -32.01 -14.25 18.24
C LYS A 338 -32.50 -15.58 17.66
N ASN A 339 -33.36 -16.31 18.35
CA ASN A 339 -33.91 -17.59 17.87
C ASN A 339 -35.17 -17.44 17.00
N SER A 340 -35.84 -16.28 17.01
CA SER A 340 -37.12 -16.06 16.32
C SER A 340 -37.09 -15.06 15.16
N ASP A 341 -36.11 -14.14 15.14
CA ASP A 341 -35.97 -13.12 14.09
C ASP A 341 -34.66 -13.34 13.30
N ALA A 342 -34.81 -13.56 12.00
CA ALA A 342 -33.70 -13.81 11.09
C ALA A 342 -32.77 -12.59 10.92
N ASP A 343 -33.28 -11.35 10.98
CA ASP A 343 -32.44 -10.15 10.92
C ASP A 343 -31.61 -10.02 12.20
N TYR A 344 -32.17 -10.36 13.37
CA TYR A 344 -31.44 -10.36 14.64
C TYR A 344 -30.27 -11.35 14.61
N ALA A 345 -30.54 -12.60 14.22
CA ALA A 345 -29.51 -13.64 14.08
C ALA A 345 -28.44 -13.25 13.05
N PHE A 346 -28.86 -12.70 11.90
CA PHE A 346 -27.97 -12.22 10.85
C PHE A 346 -27.00 -11.15 11.37
N ILE A 347 -27.50 -10.15 12.11
CA ILE A 347 -26.68 -9.06 12.65
C ILE A 347 -25.61 -9.61 13.60
N LEU A 348 -25.98 -10.48 14.53
CA LEU A 348 -25.02 -11.08 15.47
C LEU A 348 -23.94 -11.88 14.72
N ASN A 349 -24.33 -12.69 13.73
CA ASN A 349 -23.39 -13.46 12.94
C ASN A 349 -22.42 -12.57 12.15
N GLU A 350 -22.91 -11.53 11.47
CA GLU A 350 -22.08 -10.59 10.71
C GLU A 350 -21.17 -9.74 11.61
N ILE A 351 -21.58 -9.48 12.85
CA ILE A 351 -20.73 -8.86 13.87
C ILE A 351 -19.57 -9.79 14.24
N GLU A 352 -19.82 -11.08 14.47
CA GLU A 352 -18.76 -12.06 14.77
C GLU A 352 -17.79 -12.22 13.59
N LEU A 353 -18.31 -12.27 12.36
CA LEU A 353 -17.51 -12.32 11.12
C LEU A 353 -16.82 -10.97 10.78
N LYS A 354 -17.13 -9.93 11.55
CA LYS A 354 -16.67 -8.56 11.37
C LYS A 354 -16.99 -7.93 10.00
N THR A 355 -18.10 -8.32 9.38
CA THR A 355 -18.56 -7.90 8.03
C THR A 355 -19.72 -6.90 8.06
N PHE A 356 -20.34 -6.67 9.21
CA PHE A 356 -21.52 -5.80 9.38
C PHE A 356 -21.25 -4.29 9.16
N LEU A 357 -22.17 -3.57 8.49
CA LEU A 357 -22.10 -2.11 8.29
C LEU A 357 -20.72 -1.60 7.78
N PRO A 358 -20.19 -2.16 6.68
CA PRO A 358 -18.85 -1.84 6.21
C PRO A 358 -18.72 -0.38 5.75
N LYS A 359 -17.52 0.22 5.88
CA LYS A 359 -17.23 1.56 5.36
C LYS A 359 -16.41 1.46 4.08
N GLN A 360 -16.72 2.29 3.08
CA GLN A 360 -15.92 2.39 1.85
C GLN A 360 -14.47 2.82 2.13
N VAL A 361 -14.28 3.73 3.07
CA VAL A 361 -12.96 4.15 3.56
C VAL A 361 -12.62 3.34 4.81
N SER A 362 -11.61 2.48 4.68
CA SER A 362 -11.12 1.64 5.76
C SER A 362 -9.60 1.50 5.68
N LYS A 363 -8.98 0.96 6.74
CA LYS A 363 -7.53 0.71 6.78
C LYS A 363 -7.05 -0.18 5.64
N LYS A 364 -7.88 -1.15 5.21
CA LYS A 364 -7.58 -2.08 4.10
C LYS A 364 -7.35 -1.37 2.76
N ASN A 365 -7.81 -0.12 2.61
CA ASN A 365 -7.60 0.64 1.37
C ASN A 365 -6.12 0.99 1.12
N ALA A 366 -5.26 0.93 2.15
CA ALA A 366 -3.81 1.13 1.97
C ALA A 366 -3.18 0.02 1.11
N ASN A 367 -3.77 -1.17 1.12
CA ASN A 367 -3.36 -2.35 0.34
C ASN A 367 -3.89 -2.33 -1.11
N ILE A 368 -4.46 -1.22 -1.58
CA ILE A 368 -4.94 -1.09 -2.95
C ILE A 368 -3.75 -0.69 -3.84
N PRO A 369 -3.37 -1.53 -4.82
CA PRO A 369 -2.27 -1.23 -5.73
C PRO A 369 -2.68 -0.16 -6.74
N TYR A 370 -1.68 0.60 -7.22
CA TYR A 370 -1.96 1.71 -8.12
C TYR A 370 -2.52 1.29 -9.48
N GLN A 371 -2.26 0.06 -9.90
CA GLN A 371 -2.73 -0.47 -11.19
C GLN A 371 -4.25 -0.55 -11.28
N LEU A 372 -4.96 -0.87 -10.20
CA LEU A 372 -6.44 -0.80 -10.20
C LEU A 372 -6.95 0.61 -10.44
N ARG A 373 -6.30 1.59 -9.82
CA ARG A 373 -6.62 3.00 -10.03
C ARG A 373 -6.31 3.43 -11.47
N ARG A 374 -5.22 2.90 -12.03
CA ARG A 374 -4.81 3.13 -13.41
C ARG A 374 -5.85 2.60 -14.38
N MET A 375 -6.32 1.37 -14.20
CA MET A 375 -7.37 0.77 -15.03
C MET A 375 -8.64 1.63 -15.04
N GLU A 376 -9.09 2.12 -13.87
CA GLU A 376 -10.25 3.02 -13.79
C GLU A 376 -9.97 4.35 -14.50
N LEU A 377 -8.80 4.95 -14.27
CA LEU A 377 -8.43 6.25 -14.84
C LEU A 377 -8.34 6.20 -16.37
N GLU A 378 -7.63 5.20 -16.90
CA GLU A 378 -7.53 4.97 -18.34
C GLU A 378 -8.92 4.76 -18.93
N LYS A 379 -9.77 3.95 -18.30
CA LYS A 379 -11.13 3.70 -18.80
C LYS A 379 -11.99 4.96 -18.85
N ILE A 380 -12.02 5.78 -17.78
CA ILE A 380 -12.83 7.00 -17.77
C ILE A 380 -12.30 8.05 -18.75
N VAL A 381 -10.97 8.20 -18.88
CA VAL A 381 -10.39 9.19 -19.81
C VAL A 381 -10.59 8.73 -21.26
N ASN A 382 -10.46 7.43 -21.55
CA ASN A 382 -10.75 6.85 -22.87
C ASN A 382 -12.22 7.07 -23.28
N ASN A 383 -13.17 6.83 -22.37
CA ASN A 383 -14.58 7.09 -22.66
C ASN A 383 -14.83 8.59 -22.89
N ALA A 384 -14.22 9.44 -22.06
CA ALA A 384 -14.37 10.89 -22.10
C ALA A 384 -13.78 11.56 -23.35
N GLU A 385 -12.76 10.96 -23.97
CA GLU A 385 -12.10 11.46 -25.18
C GLU A 385 -13.07 11.67 -26.35
N LYS A 386 -14.15 10.88 -26.42
CA LYS A 386 -15.22 11.03 -27.42
C LYS A 386 -15.97 12.37 -27.33
N TYR A 387 -15.98 12.97 -26.14
CA TYR A 387 -16.79 14.15 -25.84
C TYR A 387 -15.94 15.40 -25.58
N PHE A 388 -14.67 15.22 -25.22
CA PHE A 388 -13.78 16.30 -24.83
C PHE A 388 -12.47 16.24 -25.63
N SER A 389 -12.43 16.96 -26.76
CA SER A 389 -11.30 16.95 -27.68
C SER A 389 -9.98 17.42 -27.07
N PHE A 390 -10.02 18.25 -26.01
CA PHE A 390 -8.81 18.71 -25.33
C PHE A 390 -7.96 17.56 -24.78
N LEU A 391 -8.57 16.41 -24.49
CA LEU A 391 -7.84 15.23 -23.99
C LEU A 391 -6.82 14.70 -25.01
N SER A 392 -7.09 14.92 -26.31
CA SER A 392 -6.22 14.52 -27.42
C SER A 392 -5.29 15.65 -27.88
N GLU A 393 -5.35 16.85 -27.29
CA GLU A 393 -4.38 17.92 -27.56
C GLU A 393 -2.98 17.45 -27.18
N LYS A 394 -2.02 17.62 -28.09
CA LYS A 394 -0.66 17.10 -28.00
C LYS A 394 0.36 18.23 -28.01
N ASP A 395 1.36 18.13 -27.15
CA ASP A 395 2.60 18.93 -27.23
C ASP A 395 3.84 18.03 -27.28
N GLU A 396 5.03 18.59 -27.04
CA GLU A 396 6.30 17.87 -27.09
C GLU A 396 6.39 16.72 -26.05
N TYR A 397 5.59 16.77 -24.98
CA TYR A 397 5.58 15.78 -23.90
C TYR A 397 4.41 14.78 -23.97
N GLY A 398 3.61 14.84 -25.04
CA GLY A 398 2.47 13.96 -25.28
C GLY A 398 1.11 14.64 -25.15
N THR A 399 0.06 13.84 -25.17
CA THR A 399 -1.34 14.27 -25.06
C THR A 399 -1.72 14.64 -23.63
N VAL A 400 -2.75 15.49 -23.46
CA VAL A 400 -3.32 15.80 -22.13
C VAL A 400 -3.75 14.51 -21.39
N LYS A 401 -4.36 13.57 -22.11
CA LYS A 401 -4.71 12.24 -21.61
C LYS A 401 -3.50 11.47 -21.06
N GLU A 402 -2.41 11.38 -21.82
CA GLU A 402 -1.18 10.72 -21.38
C GLU A 402 -0.62 11.38 -20.11
N LYS A 403 -0.63 12.71 -20.04
CA LYS A 403 -0.20 13.46 -18.85
C LYS A 403 -1.07 13.18 -17.63
N ILE A 404 -2.39 13.10 -17.78
CA ILE A 404 -3.31 12.72 -16.69
C ILE A 404 -2.95 11.32 -16.15
N ILE A 405 -2.67 10.36 -17.04
CA ILE A 405 -2.26 9.01 -16.63
C ILE A 405 -0.89 9.06 -15.94
N GLN A 406 0.07 9.83 -16.45
CA GLN A 406 1.39 10.01 -15.84
C GLN A 406 1.33 10.63 -14.44
N LEU A 407 0.39 11.54 -14.15
CA LEU A 407 0.17 12.04 -12.80
C LEU A 407 -0.12 10.90 -11.81
N LEU A 408 -0.82 9.85 -12.24
CA LEU A 408 -1.05 8.66 -11.43
C LEU A 408 0.21 7.79 -11.35
N THR A 409 0.78 7.41 -12.50
CA THR A 409 1.78 6.34 -12.62
C THR A 409 3.21 6.76 -12.29
N PHE A 410 3.55 8.04 -12.42
CA PHE A 410 4.91 8.49 -12.17
C PHE A 410 5.30 8.35 -10.70
N LYS A 411 6.39 7.63 -10.45
CA LYS A 411 7.03 7.48 -9.14
C LYS A 411 8.49 7.85 -9.27
N ARG A 412 8.89 8.87 -8.54
CA ARG A 412 10.30 9.28 -8.46
C ARG A 412 11.12 8.14 -7.88
N PRO A 413 12.21 7.70 -8.54
CA PRO A 413 13.13 6.72 -7.96
C PRO A 413 13.73 7.25 -6.66
N TYR A 414 13.91 6.35 -5.69
CA TYR A 414 14.37 6.74 -4.35
C TYR A 414 15.77 7.35 -4.39
N TYR A 415 16.63 6.82 -5.26
CA TYR A 415 18.01 7.27 -5.45
C TYR A 415 18.11 8.64 -6.13
N ILE A 416 17.02 9.25 -6.63
CA ILE A 416 17.04 10.65 -7.07
C ILE A 416 16.93 11.63 -5.89
N GLY A 417 16.16 11.27 -4.86
CA GLY A 417 15.98 12.12 -3.70
C GLY A 417 15.27 13.47 -3.99
N ILE A 418 15.89 14.56 -3.54
CA ILE A 418 15.36 15.94 -3.66
C ILE A 418 15.85 16.53 -4.98
N ILE A 419 14.93 17.12 -5.75
CA ILE A 419 15.29 17.72 -7.06
C ILE A 419 15.83 19.15 -6.92
N GLN A 420 15.47 19.86 -5.84
CA GLN A 420 16.01 21.18 -5.53
C GLN A 420 17.48 21.07 -5.08
N ASP A 421 18.37 21.64 -5.88
CA ASP A 421 19.83 21.69 -5.72
C ASP A 421 20.33 22.99 -5.09
N THR A 422 19.43 23.93 -4.75
CA THR A 422 19.74 25.22 -4.11
C THR A 422 20.55 25.11 -2.82
N HIS A 423 20.56 23.94 -2.18
CA HIS A 423 21.30 23.67 -0.95
C HIS A 423 22.38 22.60 -1.11
N LYS A 424 22.74 22.25 -2.35
CA LYS A 424 23.72 21.20 -2.66
C LYS A 424 25.11 21.52 -2.07
N GLU A 425 25.55 22.77 -2.16
CA GLU A 425 26.84 23.21 -1.58
C GLU A 425 26.85 23.09 -0.05
N LYS A 426 25.73 23.43 0.61
CA LYS A 426 25.63 23.43 2.07
C LYS A 426 25.36 22.03 2.66
N PHE A 427 24.66 21.18 1.92
CA PHE A 427 24.23 19.85 2.36
C PHE A 427 24.36 18.81 1.24
N PRO A 428 25.60 18.50 0.78
CA PRO A 428 25.83 17.57 -0.32
C PRO A 428 25.35 16.15 0.00
N ASP A 429 25.39 15.75 1.27
CA ASP A 429 24.87 14.49 1.80
C ASP A 429 23.35 14.34 1.65
N ARG A 430 22.63 15.46 1.52
CA ARG A 430 21.15 15.51 1.45
C ARG A 430 20.62 15.87 0.08
N CYS A 431 21.48 16.38 -0.81
CA CYS A 431 21.12 16.79 -2.16
C CYS A 431 22.22 16.38 -3.15
N TRP A 432 22.05 15.21 -3.75
CA TRP A 432 23.00 14.61 -4.69
C TRP A 432 22.47 14.58 -6.13
N VAL A 433 21.29 15.17 -6.37
CA VAL A 433 20.69 15.21 -7.71
C VAL A 433 21.63 15.90 -8.70
N VAL A 434 21.72 15.33 -9.90
CA VAL A 434 22.49 15.87 -11.01
C VAL A 434 21.51 16.26 -12.11
N LYS A 435 21.48 17.54 -12.46
CA LYS A 435 20.69 18.05 -13.58
C LYS A 435 21.51 17.93 -14.87
N LYS A 436 20.84 17.73 -16.00
CA LYS A 436 21.50 17.78 -17.31
C LYS A 436 21.94 19.20 -17.62
N GLU A 437 23.10 19.37 -18.23
CA GLU A 437 23.67 20.69 -18.56
C GLU A 437 22.76 21.50 -19.50
N ASN A 438 22.08 20.82 -20.42
CA ASN A 438 21.16 21.43 -21.39
C ASN A 438 19.69 21.40 -20.93
N ALA A 439 19.43 21.20 -19.62
CA ALA A 439 18.08 21.21 -19.08
C ALA A 439 17.43 22.59 -19.28
N LYS A 440 16.23 22.64 -19.86
CA LYS A 440 15.47 23.89 -20.03
C LYS A 440 15.20 24.53 -18.66
N ASN A 441 15.15 25.86 -18.58
CA ASN A 441 14.77 26.54 -17.34
C ASN A 441 13.24 26.55 -17.17
N GLU A 442 12.68 25.40 -16.83
CA GLU A 442 11.23 25.21 -16.64
C GLU A 442 10.91 24.38 -15.40
N LYS A 443 9.63 24.35 -15.02
CA LYS A 443 9.15 23.56 -13.88
C LYS A 443 9.28 22.07 -14.21
N ILE A 444 9.90 21.32 -13.30
CA ILE A 444 10.03 19.87 -13.43
C ILE A 444 8.70 19.20 -13.06
N THR A 445 8.12 18.51 -14.01
CA THR A 445 6.86 17.76 -13.94
C THR A 445 7.14 16.26 -14.11
N PRO A 446 6.12 15.40 -13.99
CA PRO A 446 6.28 13.97 -14.31
C PRO A 446 6.71 13.68 -15.75
N TRP A 447 6.28 14.49 -16.73
CA TRP A 447 6.48 14.21 -18.15
C TRP A 447 7.79 14.75 -18.73
N ASN A 448 8.42 15.73 -18.09
CA ASN A 448 9.75 16.23 -18.49
C ASN A 448 10.85 15.79 -17.51
N PHE A 449 10.53 14.98 -16.49
CA PHE A 449 11.44 14.67 -15.39
C PHE A 449 12.82 14.19 -15.84
N TYR A 450 12.85 13.28 -16.81
CA TYR A 450 14.08 12.69 -17.33
C TYR A 450 14.80 13.56 -18.36
N ASP A 451 14.19 14.64 -18.83
CA ASP A 451 14.86 15.65 -19.66
C ASP A 451 15.68 16.61 -18.80
N HIS A 452 15.28 16.77 -17.54
CA HIS A 452 15.96 17.65 -16.57
C HIS A 452 17.01 16.93 -15.73
N ILE A 453 16.78 15.65 -15.42
CA ILE A 453 17.60 14.90 -14.46
C ILE A 453 18.45 13.86 -15.17
N ASP A 454 19.74 13.85 -14.85
CA ASP A 454 20.68 12.80 -15.25
C ASP A 454 20.53 11.63 -14.25
N GLU A 455 19.75 10.63 -14.64
CA GLU A 455 19.39 9.50 -13.77
C GLU A 455 20.63 8.71 -13.35
N ASP A 456 21.52 8.41 -14.29
CA ASP A 456 22.72 7.61 -14.07
C ASP A 456 23.71 8.33 -13.15
N LYS A 457 24.05 9.59 -13.44
CA LYS A 457 24.95 10.36 -12.57
C LYS A 457 24.35 10.59 -11.19
N THR A 458 23.04 10.73 -11.10
CA THR A 458 22.36 10.87 -9.81
C THR A 458 22.41 9.56 -9.01
N ALA A 459 22.21 8.41 -9.65
CA ALA A 459 22.32 7.10 -9.02
C ALA A 459 23.75 6.83 -8.52
N GLU A 460 24.77 7.16 -9.32
CA GLU A 460 26.17 7.09 -8.94
C GLU A 460 26.47 7.99 -7.73
N ALA A 461 26.04 9.26 -7.78
CA ALA A 461 26.20 10.21 -6.67
C ALA A 461 25.48 9.74 -5.39
N PHE A 462 24.32 9.09 -5.52
CA PHE A 462 23.58 8.52 -4.40
C PHE A 462 24.37 7.44 -3.66
N ILE A 463 24.97 6.51 -4.41
CA ILE A 463 25.76 5.39 -3.86
C ILE A 463 27.08 5.91 -3.30
N THR A 464 27.87 6.61 -4.12
CA THR A 464 29.23 7.07 -3.75
C THR A 464 29.24 7.97 -2.52
N SER A 465 28.26 8.88 -2.37
CA SER A 465 28.13 9.73 -1.17
C SER A 465 27.80 8.97 0.13
N ARG A 466 27.48 7.68 0.04
CA ARG A 466 27.10 6.80 1.18
C ARG A 466 27.99 5.58 1.31
N THR A 467 28.97 5.42 0.43
CA THR A 467 29.95 4.35 0.52
C THR A 467 30.91 4.63 1.69
N ASN A 468 31.18 3.61 2.50
CA ASN A 468 32.16 3.73 3.56
C ASN A 468 33.56 3.94 2.98
N LYS A 469 34.40 4.70 3.69
CA LYS A 469 35.81 4.87 3.34
C LYS A 469 36.66 3.76 3.96
N CYS A 470 37.73 3.40 3.27
CA CYS A 470 38.70 2.43 3.76
C CYS A 470 39.36 2.96 5.05
N THR A 471 39.41 2.12 6.08
CA THR A 471 40.05 2.48 7.36
C THR A 471 41.58 2.54 7.26
N TYR A 472 42.16 1.89 6.25
CA TYR A 472 43.61 1.83 6.02
C TYR A 472 44.09 2.81 4.95
N LEU A 473 43.26 3.09 3.94
CA LEU A 473 43.57 4.00 2.83
C LEU A 473 42.67 5.21 2.90
N ILE A 474 43.17 6.30 3.49
CA ILE A 474 42.41 7.53 3.70
C ILE A 474 42.00 8.12 2.34
N GLY A 475 40.70 8.32 2.15
CA GLY A 475 40.12 8.89 0.92
C GLY A 475 39.54 7.85 -0.04
N GLU A 476 40.02 6.61 0.03
CA GLU A 476 39.58 5.52 -0.86
C GLU A 476 38.25 4.92 -0.38
N ASP A 477 37.39 4.56 -1.33
CA ASP A 477 36.13 3.85 -1.06
C ASP A 477 36.37 2.36 -0.79
N VAL A 478 35.53 1.75 0.04
CA VAL A 478 35.54 0.29 0.21
C VAL A 478 35.04 -0.42 -1.03
N LEU A 479 35.53 -1.64 -1.25
CA LEU A 479 35.00 -2.51 -2.29
C LEU A 479 33.56 -2.96 -1.99
N PRO A 480 32.74 -3.21 -3.02
CA PRO A 480 31.45 -3.87 -2.85
C PRO A 480 31.59 -5.19 -2.08
N ARG A 481 30.65 -5.48 -1.18
CA ARG A 481 30.67 -6.71 -0.37
C ARG A 481 30.71 -8.00 -1.20
N ASN A 482 30.10 -7.98 -2.39
CA ASN A 482 30.09 -9.12 -3.31
C ASN A 482 31.11 -8.95 -4.45
N SER A 483 32.10 -8.07 -4.29
CA SER A 483 33.26 -8.02 -5.19
C SER A 483 34.01 -9.34 -5.10
N LEU A 484 34.36 -9.92 -6.26
CA LEU A 484 35.15 -11.16 -6.32
C LEU A 484 36.45 -11.04 -5.54
N LEU A 485 37.10 -9.88 -5.60
CA LEU A 485 38.34 -9.61 -4.86
C LEU A 485 38.12 -9.62 -3.34
N TYR A 486 37.02 -9.01 -2.86
CA TYR A 486 36.69 -9.00 -1.44
C TYR A 486 36.27 -10.39 -0.94
N MET A 487 35.51 -11.13 -1.75
CA MET A 487 35.12 -12.51 -1.45
C MET A 487 36.33 -13.45 -1.39
N GLU A 488 37.24 -13.34 -2.37
CA GLU A 488 38.51 -14.07 -2.38
C GLU A 488 39.35 -13.75 -1.13
N TYR A 489 39.54 -12.47 -0.84
CA TYR A 489 40.24 -12.02 0.38
C TYR A 489 39.63 -12.64 1.65
N THR A 490 38.29 -12.62 1.77
CA THR A 490 37.59 -13.16 2.93
C THR A 490 37.83 -14.67 3.08
N VAL A 491 37.71 -15.44 2.00
CA VAL A 491 37.95 -16.89 2.04
C VAL A 491 39.40 -17.18 2.42
N LEU A 492 40.37 -16.51 1.79
CA LEU A 492 41.79 -16.73 2.07
C LEU A 492 42.15 -16.32 3.51
N ASN A 493 41.55 -15.26 4.04
CA ASN A 493 41.74 -14.82 5.41
C ASN A 493 41.20 -15.86 6.41
N GLU A 494 40.02 -16.43 6.16
CA GLU A 494 39.48 -17.52 6.99
C GLU A 494 40.32 -18.80 6.90
N LEU A 495 40.80 -19.17 5.71
CA LEU A 495 41.73 -20.29 5.56
C LEU A 495 43.01 -20.07 6.36
N ASN A 496 43.50 -18.83 6.52
CA ASN A 496 44.69 -18.58 7.35
C ASN A 496 44.50 -18.92 8.83
N ASN A 497 43.26 -18.94 9.32
CA ASN A 497 42.95 -19.28 10.71
C ASN A 497 42.85 -20.80 10.95
N LEU A 498 42.76 -21.61 9.88
CA LEU A 498 42.65 -23.06 10.00
C LEU A 498 44.00 -23.71 10.33
N LYS A 499 43.94 -24.73 11.18
CA LYS A 499 45.04 -25.66 11.45
C LYS A 499 44.59 -27.06 11.06
N VAL A 500 45.34 -27.70 10.17
CA VAL A 500 45.09 -29.07 9.74
C VAL A 500 46.33 -29.87 10.05
N SER A 501 46.20 -30.78 11.01
CA SER A 501 47.31 -31.64 11.43
C SER A 501 47.02 -33.10 11.10
N VAL A 502 48.03 -33.80 10.59
CA VAL A 502 48.04 -35.25 10.41
C VAL A 502 49.18 -35.78 11.26
N ASP A 503 48.90 -36.78 12.11
CA ASP A 503 49.86 -37.37 13.06
C ASP A 503 50.62 -36.32 13.92
N GLY A 504 49.91 -35.25 14.31
CA GLY A 504 50.46 -34.17 15.13
C GLY A 504 51.23 -33.09 14.36
N VAL A 505 51.47 -33.28 13.05
CA VAL A 505 52.19 -32.31 12.20
C VAL A 505 51.20 -31.45 11.43
N ASN A 506 51.32 -30.12 11.54
CA ASN A 506 50.51 -29.20 10.75
C ASN A 506 50.93 -29.24 9.28
N ILE A 507 50.03 -29.70 8.41
CA ILE A 507 50.25 -29.81 6.96
C ILE A 507 49.63 -28.65 6.19
N PHE A 508 49.01 -27.68 6.88
CA PHE A 508 48.24 -26.61 6.26
C PHE A 508 49.11 -25.48 5.68
N ASP A 509 49.90 -25.82 4.67
CA ASP A 509 50.83 -24.92 3.98
C ASP A 509 50.12 -24.07 2.88
N VAL A 510 50.88 -23.15 2.29
CA VAL A 510 50.36 -22.24 1.24
C VAL A 510 49.89 -23.01 0.00
N LYS A 511 50.54 -24.12 -0.36
CA LYS A 511 50.16 -24.92 -1.52
C LYS A 511 48.81 -25.60 -1.31
N LEU A 512 48.60 -26.21 -0.14
CA LEU A 512 47.34 -26.85 0.21
C LEU A 512 46.20 -25.84 0.32
N LYS A 513 46.44 -24.65 0.92
CA LYS A 513 45.45 -23.55 0.96
C LYS A 513 44.99 -23.14 -0.44
N LYS A 514 45.92 -22.91 -1.37
CA LYS A 514 45.59 -22.57 -2.77
C LYS A 514 44.82 -23.69 -3.44
N LYS A 515 45.21 -24.96 -3.22
CA LYS A 515 44.53 -26.11 -3.80
C LYS A 515 43.08 -26.24 -3.31
N ILE A 516 42.84 -26.02 -2.01
CA ILE A 516 41.49 -26.03 -1.42
C ILE A 516 40.64 -24.88 -1.99
N TYR A 517 41.21 -23.69 -2.12
CA TYR A 517 40.50 -22.57 -2.73
C TYR A 517 40.06 -22.88 -4.17
N GLU A 518 40.99 -23.32 -5.02
CA GLU A 518 40.72 -23.61 -6.44
C GLU A 518 39.80 -24.82 -6.67
N GLN A 519 39.97 -25.90 -5.89
CA GLN A 519 39.27 -27.16 -6.15
C GLN A 519 38.02 -27.37 -5.30
N VAL A 520 37.87 -26.62 -4.19
CA VAL A 520 36.72 -26.75 -3.28
C VAL A 520 35.87 -25.49 -3.32
N PHE A 521 36.43 -24.33 -2.96
CA PHE A 521 35.65 -23.08 -2.85
C PHE A 521 35.17 -22.54 -4.20
N LYS A 522 35.92 -22.72 -5.30
CA LYS A 522 35.43 -22.34 -6.64
C LYS A 522 34.41 -23.32 -7.23
N GLN A 523 34.32 -24.53 -6.69
CA GLN A 523 33.41 -25.58 -7.19
C GLN A 523 32.10 -25.66 -6.40
N ARG A 524 32.05 -25.05 -5.21
CA ARG A 524 30.92 -25.15 -4.26
C ARG A 524 30.60 -23.80 -3.67
N LYS A 525 29.30 -23.46 -3.63
CA LYS A 525 28.80 -22.23 -3.00
C LYS A 525 29.11 -22.19 -1.50
N GLU A 526 29.00 -23.34 -0.83
CA GLU A 526 29.30 -23.50 0.59
C GLU A 526 30.30 -24.64 0.81
N VAL A 527 31.23 -24.42 1.75
CA VAL A 527 32.27 -25.38 2.10
C VAL A 527 32.21 -25.62 3.60
N SER A 528 31.91 -26.87 3.98
CA SER A 528 31.86 -27.28 5.38
C SER A 528 33.23 -27.79 5.85
N LYS A 529 33.43 -27.86 7.17
CA LYS A 529 34.59 -28.53 7.77
C LYS A 529 34.76 -29.96 7.25
N LYS A 530 33.65 -30.70 7.07
CA LYS A 530 33.67 -32.06 6.54
C LYS A 530 34.18 -32.08 5.10
N THR A 531 33.72 -31.15 4.26
CA THR A 531 34.15 -31.02 2.87
C THR A 531 35.67 -30.79 2.76
N ILE A 532 36.23 -29.99 3.65
CA ILE A 532 37.69 -29.75 3.71
C ILE A 532 38.43 -30.98 4.25
N ALA A 533 37.86 -31.71 5.21
CA ALA A 533 38.49 -32.90 5.77
C ALA A 533 38.46 -34.12 4.83
N ASP A 534 37.42 -34.23 4.00
CA ASP A 534 37.29 -35.28 2.98
C ASP A 534 38.22 -35.05 1.77
N PHE A 535 38.69 -33.81 1.58
CA PHE A 535 39.60 -33.39 0.51
C PHE A 535 41.07 -33.51 0.95
#